data_AF-A0A953ZBL6-F1
#
_entry.id   AF-A0A953ZBL6-F1
#
_cell.length_a   1.000
_cell.length_b   1.000
_cell.length_c   1.000
_cell.angle_alpha   90.00
_cell.angle_beta   90.00
_cell.angle_gamma   90.00
#
_symmetry.space_group_name_H-M   'P 1'
#
loop_
_entity.id
_entity.type
_entity.pdbx_description
1 polymer ?
#
loop_
_entity_poly.entity_id
_entity_poly.type
_entity_poly.pdbx_seq_one_letter_code
_entity_poly.pdbx_strand_id
1 'polypeptide(L)'
;MKLTHVITVFLTLALATFANAQGRERSVLPETPQTVKDEHGLLQWKEYKRSFCPTCKRKAVIECDFCTDKTSEGCKVCGGDREKTCIQCRGEGMTLDPLDWMMCPSCYGNGRTPCQFCRNTGSTLIEGGGDKGQKCSACKGERGFVCEVCNGERMLAIDAVFKLKPSFREAPLKDLQKVREALAKAKEELAAWQVPTDLNAKKTTTGYTKALKPALKYMPILKPLGSMCTDVCKSLDRGMKPYTRHPESMSEEYSNWRRRADFALDYGIELLDIAIARQEANAAVEAADKK
;
A
#
# COMPACT_ATOMS: atom_id res chain seq x y z
N MET A 1 -45.92 -27.32 -13.86
CA MET A 1 -44.73 -27.01 -13.02
C MET A 1 -43.47 -27.02 -13.90
N LYS A 2 -42.34 -26.51 -13.39
CA LYS A 2 -40.99 -26.58 -14.02
C LYS A 2 -40.76 -25.72 -15.28
N LEU A 3 -40.82 -24.39 -15.14
CA LEU A 3 -40.13 -23.47 -16.07
C LEU A 3 -39.49 -22.28 -15.32
N THR A 4 -40.16 -21.79 -14.28
CA THR A 4 -39.75 -20.71 -13.35
C THR A 4 -38.55 -21.00 -12.43
N HIS A 5 -37.72 -22.01 -12.73
CA HIS A 5 -36.50 -22.32 -11.96
C HIS A 5 -35.21 -22.25 -12.79
N VAL A 6 -35.29 -22.26 -14.13
CA VAL A 6 -34.09 -22.18 -14.98
C VAL A 6 -33.58 -20.74 -15.09
N ILE A 7 -34.50 -19.77 -15.18
CA ILE A 7 -34.17 -18.35 -15.42
C ILE A 7 -33.40 -17.73 -14.24
N THR A 8 -33.76 -18.09 -13.00
CA THR A 8 -33.17 -17.53 -11.77
C THR A 8 -31.67 -17.87 -11.60
N VAL A 9 -31.24 -19.03 -12.12
CA VAL A 9 -29.85 -19.50 -12.02
C VAL A 9 -28.94 -18.77 -13.02
N PHE A 10 -29.42 -18.46 -14.22
CA PHE A 10 -28.63 -17.70 -15.21
C PHE A 10 -28.46 -16.23 -14.82
N LEU A 11 -29.49 -15.61 -14.24
CA LEU A 11 -29.42 -14.20 -13.83
C LEU A 11 -28.44 -13.97 -12.66
N THR A 12 -28.24 -14.98 -11.81
CA THR A 12 -27.31 -14.92 -10.67
C THR A 12 -25.85 -15.13 -11.08
N LEU A 13 -25.56 -15.95 -12.10
CA LEU A 13 -24.21 -16.05 -12.65
C LEU A 13 -23.75 -14.76 -13.34
N ALA A 14 -24.63 -14.09 -14.09
CA ALA A 14 -24.29 -12.87 -14.84
C ALA A 14 -23.85 -11.70 -13.94
N LEU A 15 -24.43 -11.57 -12.75
CA LEU A 15 -24.09 -10.49 -11.81
C LEU A 15 -22.73 -10.70 -11.11
N ALA A 16 -22.23 -11.94 -11.02
CA ALA A 16 -20.96 -12.25 -10.37
C ALA A 16 -19.73 -11.80 -11.18
N THR A 17 -19.84 -11.66 -12.51
CA THR A 17 -18.68 -11.37 -13.38
C THR A 17 -18.30 -9.89 -13.38
N PHE A 18 -19.25 -8.96 -13.28
CA PHE A 18 -18.98 -7.53 -13.36
C PHE A 18 -18.35 -6.93 -12.08
N ALA A 19 -18.50 -7.58 -10.93
CA ALA A 19 -17.93 -7.12 -9.66
C ALA A 19 -16.39 -7.11 -9.62
N ASN A 20 -15.73 -7.83 -10.53
CA ASN A 20 -14.26 -7.93 -10.59
C ASN A 20 -13.60 -7.01 -11.63
N ALA A 21 -14.36 -6.19 -12.35
CA ALA A 21 -13.85 -5.27 -13.38
C ALA A 21 -13.30 -3.94 -12.82
N GLN A 22 -13.43 -3.68 -11.51
CA GLN A 22 -12.65 -2.60 -10.89
C GLN A 22 -11.17 -2.97 -10.93
N GLY A 23 -10.41 -2.21 -11.72
CA GLY A 23 -8.98 -2.41 -11.98
C GLY A 23 -8.11 -2.32 -10.74
N ARG A 24 -8.09 -3.39 -9.94
CA ARG A 24 -6.94 -3.73 -9.14
C ARG A 24 -5.81 -4.02 -10.11
N GLU A 25 -4.97 -3.01 -10.39
CA GLU A 25 -3.55 -3.28 -10.58
C GLU A 25 -3.17 -4.26 -9.45
N ARG A 26 -2.99 -5.54 -9.79
CA ARG A 26 -2.49 -6.50 -8.83
C ARG A 26 -1.11 -5.97 -8.48
N SER A 27 -0.94 -5.44 -7.27
CA SER A 27 0.38 -5.11 -6.75
C SER A 27 1.22 -6.37 -6.85
N VAL A 28 2.02 -6.45 -7.91
CA VAL A 28 2.99 -7.53 -8.08
C VAL A 28 3.88 -7.38 -6.84
N LEU A 29 3.81 -8.36 -5.96
CA LEU A 29 4.73 -8.44 -4.83
C LEU A 29 6.13 -8.40 -5.46
N PRO A 30 7.03 -7.52 -5.01
CA PRO A 30 8.38 -7.47 -5.56
C PRO A 30 9.02 -8.84 -5.38
N GLU A 31 9.94 -9.19 -6.28
CA GLU A 31 10.54 -10.52 -6.31
C GLU A 31 11.13 -10.85 -4.92
N THR A 32 10.79 -12.00 -4.35
CA THR A 32 11.29 -12.38 -3.02
C THR A 32 12.83 -12.47 -3.04
N PRO A 33 13.56 -11.83 -2.10
CA PRO A 33 15.00 -11.90 -2.04
C PRO A 33 15.55 -13.33 -2.03
N GLN A 34 16.67 -13.55 -2.72
CA GLN A 34 17.30 -14.86 -2.83
C GLN A 34 18.67 -14.86 -2.16
N THR A 35 19.06 -16.02 -1.65
CA THR A 35 20.41 -16.28 -1.14
C THR A 35 21.13 -17.35 -1.96
N VAL A 36 22.46 -17.36 -1.87
CA VAL A 36 23.35 -18.36 -2.48
C VAL A 36 24.42 -18.74 -1.47
N LYS A 37 24.95 -19.97 -1.55
CA LYS A 37 26.12 -20.36 -0.75
C LYS A 37 27.39 -19.79 -1.36
N ASP A 38 28.29 -19.30 -0.50
CA ASP A 38 29.67 -18.98 -0.86
C ASP A 38 30.61 -20.19 -0.70
N GLU A 39 31.92 -19.97 -0.89
CA GLU A 39 32.97 -20.99 -0.79
C GLU A 39 33.13 -21.58 0.61
N HIS A 40 32.66 -20.89 1.65
CA HIS A 40 32.58 -21.37 3.04
C HIS A 40 31.23 -22.02 3.36
N GLY A 41 30.32 -22.10 2.39
CA GLY A 41 28.99 -22.68 2.55
C GLY A 41 27.98 -21.77 3.26
N LEU A 42 28.36 -20.52 3.58
CA LEU A 42 27.50 -19.53 4.21
C LEU A 42 26.54 -18.94 3.17
N LEU A 43 25.30 -18.67 3.58
CA LEU A 43 24.31 -18.00 2.76
C LEU A 43 24.59 -16.50 2.70
N GLN A 44 24.92 -16.02 1.51
CA GLN A 44 25.02 -14.61 1.16
C GLN A 44 23.82 -14.17 0.35
N TRP A 45 23.50 -12.88 0.38
CA TRP A 45 22.50 -12.29 -0.51
C TRP A 45 22.94 -12.43 -1.97
N LYS A 46 22.06 -12.99 -2.80
CA LYS A 46 22.31 -13.15 -4.24
C LYS A 46 22.32 -11.77 -4.91
N GLU A 47 23.31 -11.53 -5.76
CA GLU A 47 23.40 -10.30 -6.57
C GLU A 47 22.09 -10.06 -7.35
N TYR A 48 21.45 -8.91 -7.14
CA TYR A 48 20.19 -8.59 -7.79
C TYR A 48 20.40 -8.10 -9.22
N LYS A 49 20.24 -9.01 -10.19
CA LYS A 49 20.38 -8.72 -11.61
C LYS A 49 19.12 -8.04 -12.15
N ARG A 50 19.10 -6.69 -12.07
CA ARG A 50 18.03 -5.83 -12.60
C ARG A 50 17.63 -6.27 -14.02
N SER A 51 16.35 -6.59 -14.19
CA SER A 51 15.78 -7.04 -15.46
C SER A 51 14.89 -5.96 -16.08
N PHE A 52 14.41 -6.19 -17.31
CA PHE A 52 13.54 -5.24 -18.00
C PHE A 52 12.16 -5.24 -17.34
N CYS A 53 11.71 -4.11 -16.76
CA CYS A 53 10.46 -4.04 -16.00
C CYS A 53 9.28 -4.58 -16.84
N PRO A 54 8.57 -5.64 -16.39
CA PRO A 54 7.61 -6.34 -17.23
C PRO A 54 6.38 -5.49 -17.57
N THR A 55 6.03 -4.54 -16.69
CA THR A 55 4.86 -3.67 -16.84
C THR A 55 5.04 -2.61 -17.92
N CYS A 56 6.15 -1.85 -17.89
CA CYS A 56 6.43 -0.82 -18.91
C CYS A 56 7.28 -1.31 -20.09
N LYS A 57 7.83 -2.53 -20.03
CA LYS A 57 8.70 -3.10 -21.08
C LYS A 57 9.85 -2.14 -21.46
N ARG A 58 10.58 -1.69 -20.43
CA ARG A 58 11.63 -0.64 -20.47
C ARG A 58 11.18 0.81 -20.70
N LYS A 59 9.93 1.10 -21.06
CA LYS A 59 9.48 2.48 -21.40
C LYS A 59 9.55 3.51 -20.26
N ALA A 60 9.78 3.11 -19.01
CA ALA A 60 9.64 3.92 -17.79
C ALA A 60 8.23 4.47 -17.49
N VAL A 61 7.35 4.59 -18.49
CA VAL A 61 5.95 5.01 -18.37
C VAL A 61 4.99 3.91 -18.80
N ILE A 62 3.72 4.04 -18.40
CA ILE A 62 2.58 3.20 -18.80
C ILE A 62 1.35 4.10 -19.02
N GLU A 63 0.33 3.58 -19.70
CA GLU A 63 -0.93 4.30 -19.89
C GLU A 63 -1.59 4.69 -18.55
N CYS A 64 -2.16 5.89 -18.50
CA CYS A 64 -2.80 6.44 -17.32
C CYS A 64 -4.28 6.03 -17.25
N ASP A 65 -4.49 4.84 -16.69
CA ASP A 65 -5.75 4.29 -16.14
C ASP A 65 -6.73 5.31 -15.50
N PHE A 66 -6.26 6.40 -14.89
CA PHE A 66 -7.14 7.45 -14.36
C PHE A 66 -7.83 8.32 -15.42
N CYS A 67 -7.34 8.30 -16.67
CA CYS A 67 -7.64 9.27 -17.73
C CYS A 67 -7.75 8.63 -19.13
N THR A 68 -8.01 7.32 -19.21
CA THR A 68 -8.40 6.58 -20.44
C THR A 68 -9.73 7.08 -21.01
N ASP A 69 -10.75 7.24 -20.16
CA ASP A 69 -12.15 7.47 -20.56
C ASP A 69 -12.61 8.92 -20.39
N LYS A 70 -11.68 9.87 -20.22
CA LYS A 70 -11.97 11.27 -19.85
C LYS A 70 -11.04 12.24 -20.56
N THR A 71 -11.45 13.51 -20.62
CA THR A 71 -10.54 14.62 -20.99
C THR A 71 -9.31 14.60 -20.09
N SER A 72 -8.12 14.41 -20.67
CA SER A 72 -6.88 14.29 -19.89
C SER A 72 -6.43 15.63 -19.26
N GLU A 73 -7.06 16.75 -19.61
CA GLU A 73 -6.79 18.08 -19.06
C GLU A 73 -6.81 18.10 -17.51
N GLY A 74 -5.67 18.52 -16.94
CA GLY A 74 -5.47 18.58 -15.49
C GLY A 74 -5.44 17.22 -14.79
N CYS A 75 -5.16 16.12 -15.50
CA CYS A 75 -5.03 14.79 -14.92
C CYS A 75 -3.84 14.73 -13.93
N LYS A 76 -4.12 14.94 -12.63
CA LYS A 76 -3.12 15.07 -11.53
C LYS A 76 -2.20 13.84 -11.31
N VAL A 77 -2.27 12.79 -12.14
CA VAL A 77 -1.42 11.61 -12.12
C VAL A 77 -0.41 11.58 -13.29
N CYS A 78 -0.81 12.02 -14.49
CA CYS A 78 0.03 12.08 -15.69
C CYS A 78 0.24 13.50 -16.25
N GLY A 79 -0.13 14.56 -15.51
CA GLY A 79 -0.11 15.96 -15.95
C GLY A 79 -1.22 16.32 -16.95
N GLY A 80 -1.43 15.44 -17.92
CA GLY A 80 -2.33 15.54 -19.07
C GLY A 80 -1.88 14.65 -20.24
N ASP A 81 -0.64 14.16 -20.16
CA ASP A 81 0.13 13.47 -21.20
C ASP A 81 -0.33 12.05 -21.50
N ARG A 82 -1.38 11.57 -20.79
CA ARG A 82 -1.97 10.22 -20.85
C ARG A 82 -1.04 9.06 -20.48
N GLU A 83 0.26 9.28 -20.30
CA GLU A 83 1.19 8.29 -19.74
C GLU A 83 1.58 8.64 -18.29
N LYS A 84 1.40 7.70 -17.34
CA LYS A 84 1.86 7.82 -15.95
C LYS A 84 3.21 7.13 -15.77
N THR A 85 4.05 7.63 -14.84
CA THR A 85 5.29 6.94 -14.47
C THR A 85 4.98 5.51 -14.02
N CYS A 86 5.71 4.52 -14.54
CA CYS A 86 5.49 3.12 -14.23
C CYS A 86 5.80 2.83 -12.77
N ILE A 87 4.74 2.52 -12.03
CA ILE A 87 4.73 2.32 -10.57
C ILE A 87 5.75 1.24 -10.16
N GLN A 88 5.72 0.10 -10.85
CA GLN A 88 6.56 -1.09 -10.57
C GLN A 88 8.08 -0.85 -10.73
N CYS A 89 8.50 0.26 -11.36
CA CYS A 89 9.92 0.58 -11.51
C CYS A 89 10.27 2.02 -11.12
N ARG A 90 9.36 2.79 -10.51
CA ARG A 90 9.55 4.24 -10.22
C ARG A 90 9.93 5.11 -11.45
N GLY A 91 9.78 4.61 -12.67
CA GLY A 91 10.29 5.27 -13.88
C GLY A 91 11.70 4.88 -14.33
N GLU A 92 12.29 3.82 -13.78
CA GLU A 92 13.64 3.36 -14.16
C GLU A 92 13.67 2.49 -15.44
N GLY A 93 12.52 2.01 -15.92
CA GLY A 93 12.42 0.99 -16.98
C GLY A 93 12.92 -0.42 -16.58
N MET A 94 13.61 -0.53 -15.45
CA MET A 94 14.22 -1.74 -14.89
C MET A 94 13.50 -2.21 -13.63
N THR A 95 13.62 -3.48 -13.26
CA THR A 95 13.26 -3.91 -11.90
C THR A 95 14.17 -3.28 -10.84
N LEU A 96 13.75 -3.35 -9.58
CA LEU A 96 14.42 -2.77 -8.41
C LEU A 96 14.74 -3.88 -7.42
N ASP A 97 15.89 -3.81 -6.75
CA ASP A 97 16.28 -4.81 -5.74
C ASP A 97 15.29 -4.77 -4.57
N PRO A 98 14.59 -5.89 -4.24
CA PRO A 98 13.67 -5.99 -3.09
C PRO A 98 14.34 -5.74 -1.73
N LEU A 99 15.67 -5.90 -1.64
CA LEU A 99 16.48 -5.61 -0.45
C LEU A 99 16.88 -4.13 -0.34
N ASP A 100 16.74 -3.35 -1.41
CA ASP A 100 16.97 -1.91 -1.40
C ASP A 100 15.66 -1.11 -1.44
N TRP A 101 14.60 -1.61 -2.09
CA TRP A 101 13.37 -0.86 -2.36
C TRP A 101 12.09 -1.60 -2.02
N MET A 102 11.20 -0.92 -1.30
CA MET A 102 9.82 -1.33 -1.03
C MET A 102 8.84 -0.43 -1.78
N MET A 103 7.74 -0.98 -2.32
CA MET A 103 6.61 -0.17 -2.82
C MET A 103 5.95 0.57 -1.65
N CYS A 104 5.78 1.89 -1.74
CA CYS A 104 5.25 2.67 -0.62
C CYS A 104 3.82 2.19 -0.23
N PRO A 105 3.64 1.63 0.98
CA PRO A 105 2.40 0.95 1.35
C PRO A 105 1.20 1.90 1.49
N SER A 106 1.47 3.18 1.73
CA SER A 106 0.43 4.21 1.87
C SER A 106 -0.24 4.58 0.54
N CYS A 107 0.43 4.41 -0.60
CA CYS A 107 -0.11 4.80 -1.92
C CYS A 107 -0.06 3.68 -2.97
N TYR A 108 0.42 2.48 -2.59
CA TYR A 108 0.73 1.39 -3.52
C TYR A 108 1.52 1.90 -4.74
N GLY A 109 2.55 2.70 -4.47
CA GLY A 109 3.42 3.32 -5.48
C GLY A 109 2.78 4.36 -6.41
N ASN A 110 1.55 4.82 -6.18
CA ASN A 110 0.97 5.92 -6.96
C ASN A 110 1.60 7.30 -6.65
N GLY A 111 2.35 7.44 -5.55
CA GLY A 111 2.88 8.71 -5.03
C GLY A 111 1.81 9.62 -4.40
N ARG A 112 0.52 9.32 -4.60
CA ARG A 112 -0.62 10.05 -4.03
C ARG A 112 -1.77 9.10 -3.71
N THR A 113 -2.57 9.45 -2.70
CA THR A 113 -3.85 8.77 -2.37
C THR A 113 -4.98 9.45 -3.14
N PRO A 114 -5.79 8.75 -3.96
CA PRO A 114 -6.97 9.35 -4.58
C PRO A 114 -8.01 9.74 -3.52
N CYS A 115 -8.72 10.85 -3.72
CA CYS A 115 -9.78 11.26 -2.79
C CYS A 115 -11.06 10.47 -3.09
N GLN A 116 -11.40 9.52 -2.22
CA GLN A 116 -12.57 8.65 -2.43
C GLN A 116 -13.89 9.42 -2.48
N PHE A 117 -14.05 10.47 -1.66
CA PHE A 117 -15.27 11.30 -1.61
C PHE A 117 -15.64 11.96 -2.95
N CYS A 118 -14.65 12.33 -3.78
CA CYS A 118 -14.89 12.79 -5.14
C CYS A 118 -14.43 11.79 -6.22
N ARG A 119 -14.09 10.54 -5.85
CA ARG A 119 -13.56 9.51 -6.76
C ARG A 119 -12.53 10.04 -7.76
N ASN A 120 -11.55 10.80 -7.25
CA ASN A 120 -10.46 11.45 -8.02
C ASN A 120 -10.90 12.48 -9.10
N THR A 121 -12.13 12.98 -9.11
CA THR A 121 -12.52 14.09 -10.03
C THR A 121 -12.01 15.45 -9.55
N GLY A 122 -11.91 15.65 -8.23
CA GLY A 122 -11.70 16.97 -7.61
C GLY A 122 -12.99 17.78 -7.42
N SER A 123 -14.14 17.28 -7.84
CA SER A 123 -15.44 17.93 -7.71
C SER A 123 -16.50 17.01 -7.11
N THR A 124 -17.49 17.60 -6.44
CA THR A 124 -18.68 16.89 -5.95
C THR A 124 -19.93 17.57 -6.50
N LEU A 125 -20.84 16.76 -7.04
CA LEU A 125 -22.18 17.22 -7.37
C LEU A 125 -22.93 17.44 -6.04
N ILE A 126 -23.71 18.52 -5.98
CA ILE A 126 -24.65 18.78 -4.88
C ILE A 126 -26.05 18.48 -5.42
N GLU A 127 -26.83 17.72 -4.68
CA GLU A 127 -28.24 17.46 -5.02
C GLU A 127 -29.00 18.79 -5.08
N GLY A 128 -29.70 19.05 -6.20
CA GLY A 128 -30.31 20.35 -6.50
C GLY A 128 -29.35 21.46 -6.98
N GLY A 129 -28.03 21.23 -7.03
CA GLY A 129 -27.04 22.22 -7.46
C GLY A 129 -26.85 22.37 -8.98
N GLY A 130 -27.52 21.54 -9.78
CA GLY A 130 -27.33 21.44 -11.24
C GLY A 130 -25.96 20.83 -11.62
N ASP A 131 -25.64 20.85 -12.92
CA ASP A 131 -24.46 20.17 -13.49
C ASP A 131 -23.11 20.78 -13.07
N LYS A 132 -23.13 21.93 -12.37
CA LYS A 132 -21.93 22.66 -11.92
C LYS A 132 -21.33 22.02 -10.66
N GLY A 133 -20.61 20.93 -10.86
CA GLY A 133 -19.86 20.23 -9.80
C GLY A 133 -18.97 21.18 -8.99
N GLN A 134 -19.20 21.23 -7.68
CA GLN A 134 -18.51 22.11 -6.75
C GLN A 134 -17.12 21.57 -6.39
N LYS A 135 -16.19 22.45 -6.01
CA LYS A 135 -14.82 22.07 -5.62
C LYS A 135 -14.87 21.14 -4.39
N CYS A 136 -14.38 19.91 -4.54
CA CYS A 136 -14.48 18.87 -3.51
C CYS A 136 -13.90 19.37 -2.17
N SER A 137 -14.74 19.37 -1.14
CA SER A 137 -14.43 19.87 0.20
C SER A 137 -13.31 19.09 0.90
N ALA A 138 -13.25 17.76 0.70
CA ALA A 138 -12.27 16.89 1.38
C ALA A 138 -10.84 17.03 0.84
N CYS A 139 -10.63 17.08 -0.48
CA CYS A 139 -9.30 17.26 -1.10
C CYS A 139 -9.03 18.69 -1.60
N LYS A 140 -9.93 19.63 -1.34
CA LYS A 140 -9.88 21.02 -1.85
C LYS A 140 -9.58 21.08 -3.36
N GLY A 141 -10.21 20.22 -4.16
CA GLY A 141 -10.05 20.18 -5.61
C GLY A 141 -8.79 19.44 -6.14
N GLU A 142 -7.82 19.08 -5.30
CA GLU A 142 -6.55 18.49 -5.74
C GLU A 142 -6.63 17.02 -6.20
N ARG A 143 -7.85 16.50 -6.35
CA ARG A 143 -8.24 15.14 -6.78
C ARG A 143 -7.78 14.02 -5.82
N GLY A 144 -6.74 14.25 -5.03
CA GLY A 144 -6.20 13.36 -4.00
C GLY A 144 -5.24 14.09 -3.05
N PHE A 145 -4.52 13.32 -2.24
CA PHE A 145 -3.56 13.78 -1.25
C PHE A 145 -2.16 13.27 -1.61
N VAL A 146 -1.12 14.10 -1.53
CA VAL A 146 0.28 13.66 -1.72
C VAL A 146 0.62 12.63 -0.65
N CYS A 147 1.38 11.59 -1.01
CA CYS A 147 1.73 10.52 -0.09
C CYS A 147 2.88 10.94 0.83
N GLU A 148 2.57 11.50 2.01
CA GLU A 148 3.53 11.92 3.04
C GLU A 148 4.54 10.83 3.41
N VAL A 149 4.13 9.56 3.36
CA VAL A 149 4.98 8.40 3.68
C VAL A 149 6.17 8.25 2.72
N CYS A 150 6.05 8.66 1.46
CA CYS A 150 7.14 8.65 0.47
C CYS A 150 7.45 10.02 -0.14
N ASN A 151 6.82 11.10 0.33
CA ASN A 151 6.81 12.43 -0.30
C ASN A 151 6.51 12.44 -1.83
N GLY A 152 5.77 11.45 -2.33
CA GLY A 152 5.51 11.27 -3.77
C GLY A 152 6.47 10.34 -4.51
N GLU A 153 7.57 9.89 -3.90
CA GLU A 153 8.63 9.08 -4.52
C GLU A 153 8.22 7.66 -4.94
N ARG A 154 7.00 7.22 -4.62
CA ARG A 154 6.39 5.93 -4.99
C ARG A 154 7.01 4.70 -4.30
N MET A 155 8.33 4.64 -4.20
CA MET A 155 9.08 3.62 -3.48
C MET A 155 9.66 4.18 -2.17
N LEU A 156 10.18 3.31 -1.32
CA LEU A 156 10.88 3.61 -0.07
C LEU A 156 12.17 2.79 -0.02
N ALA A 157 13.28 3.39 0.38
CA ALA A 157 14.50 2.64 0.62
C ALA A 157 14.33 1.73 1.85
N ILE A 158 14.83 0.49 1.81
CA ILE A 158 14.62 -0.51 2.86
C ILE A 158 15.22 -0.06 4.22
N ASP A 159 16.37 0.60 4.23
CA ASP A 159 16.95 1.20 5.45
C ASP A 159 16.19 2.46 5.95
N ALA A 160 15.28 3.03 5.15
CA ALA A 160 14.31 4.03 5.59
C ALA A 160 12.99 3.39 6.08
N VAL A 161 12.66 2.19 5.59
CA VAL A 161 11.56 1.35 6.08
C VAL A 161 11.89 0.76 7.45
N PHE A 162 13.10 0.21 7.63
CA PHE A 162 13.54 -0.44 8.87
C PHE A 162 14.66 0.31 9.58
N LYS A 163 14.43 0.67 10.85
CA LYS A 163 15.44 1.24 11.75
C LYS A 163 16.29 0.15 12.40
N LEU A 164 16.96 -0.65 11.57
CA LEU A 164 17.97 -1.64 11.97
C LEU A 164 19.38 -1.02 11.95
N LYS A 165 20.38 -1.77 12.42
CA LYS A 165 21.80 -1.45 12.32
C LYS A 165 22.62 -2.73 12.11
N PRO A 166 23.73 -2.69 11.34
CA PRO A 166 24.24 -1.56 10.57
C PRO A 166 23.34 -1.16 9.39
N SER A 167 22.65 -2.13 8.78
CA SER A 167 21.61 -1.99 7.76
C SER A 167 20.59 -3.12 7.92
N PHE A 168 19.55 -3.21 7.10
CA PHE A 168 18.71 -4.41 7.04
C PHE A 168 19.51 -5.66 6.65
N ARG A 169 20.37 -5.57 5.61
CA ARG A 169 21.05 -6.72 5.00
C ARG A 169 21.94 -7.47 5.99
N GLU A 170 22.67 -6.76 6.87
CA GLU A 170 23.64 -7.33 7.81
C GLU A 170 23.27 -7.09 9.29
N ALA A 171 21.98 -6.93 9.60
CA ALA A 171 21.51 -6.83 10.98
C ALA A 171 21.75 -8.13 11.77
N PRO A 172 22.17 -8.06 13.06
CA PRO A 172 22.29 -9.25 13.90
C PRO A 172 20.97 -9.99 14.08
N LEU A 173 21.01 -11.33 14.07
CA LEU A 173 19.85 -12.22 14.24
C LEU A 173 18.91 -11.79 15.39
N LYS A 174 19.47 -11.44 16.55
CA LYS A 174 18.73 -11.01 17.73
C LYS A 174 17.93 -9.71 17.53
N ASP A 175 18.42 -8.78 16.71
CA ASP A 175 17.66 -7.57 16.39
C ASP A 175 16.66 -7.81 15.26
N LEU A 176 16.96 -8.69 14.28
CA LEU A 176 15.97 -9.14 13.28
C LEU A 176 14.75 -9.80 13.93
N GLN A 177 14.95 -10.82 14.76
CA GLN A 177 13.89 -11.55 15.49
C GLN A 177 13.02 -10.59 16.33
N LYS A 178 13.64 -9.65 17.04
CA LYS A 178 12.99 -8.63 17.87
C LYS A 178 12.19 -7.58 17.08
N VAL A 179 12.63 -7.23 15.87
CA VAL A 179 11.81 -6.40 14.95
C VAL A 179 10.63 -7.22 14.42
N ARG A 180 10.86 -8.49 14.08
CA ARG A 180 9.84 -9.42 13.58
C ARG A 180 8.72 -9.67 14.59
N GLU A 181 9.06 -9.89 15.85
CA GLU A 181 8.11 -9.92 16.99
C GLU A 181 7.27 -8.63 17.09
N ALA A 182 7.92 -7.47 16.97
CA ALA A 182 7.25 -6.17 17.09
C ALA A 182 6.29 -5.88 15.91
N LEU A 183 6.62 -6.33 14.70
CA LEU A 183 5.72 -6.27 13.54
C LEU A 183 4.56 -7.27 13.67
N ALA A 184 4.84 -8.52 14.09
CA ALA A 184 3.80 -9.53 14.32
C ALA A 184 2.79 -9.07 15.38
N LYS A 185 3.25 -8.46 16.48
CA LYS A 185 2.36 -7.87 17.50
C LYS A 185 1.56 -6.68 16.98
N ALA A 186 2.15 -5.80 16.16
CA ALA A 186 1.39 -4.72 15.52
C ALA A 186 0.31 -5.25 14.56
N LYS A 187 0.58 -6.37 13.87
CA LYS A 187 -0.40 -7.07 13.03
C LYS A 187 -1.54 -7.67 13.86
N GLU A 188 -1.24 -8.27 15.03
CA GLU A 188 -2.26 -8.76 15.97
C GLU A 188 -3.14 -7.62 16.51
N GLU A 189 -2.54 -6.53 17.01
CA GLU A 189 -3.28 -5.37 17.49
C GLU A 189 -4.11 -4.69 16.38
N LEU A 190 -3.63 -4.70 15.13
CA LEU A 190 -4.36 -4.18 13.95
C LEU A 190 -5.47 -5.12 13.49
N ALA A 191 -5.28 -6.44 13.61
CA ALA A 191 -6.29 -7.44 13.32
C ALA A 191 -7.48 -7.32 14.28
N ALA A 192 -7.19 -7.11 15.57
CA ALA A 192 -8.17 -6.86 16.63
C ALA A 192 -8.82 -5.47 16.56
N TRP A 193 -8.21 -4.50 15.85
CA TRP A 193 -8.81 -3.19 15.62
C TRP A 193 -10.00 -3.30 14.67
N GLN A 194 -11.19 -3.01 15.22
CA GLN A 194 -12.45 -2.89 14.49
C GLN A 194 -12.73 -1.42 14.14
N VAL A 195 -13.32 -1.20 12.96
CA VAL A 195 -13.85 0.12 12.58
C VAL A 195 -15.08 0.42 13.45
N PRO A 196 -15.09 1.51 14.24
CA PRO A 196 -16.23 1.85 15.10
C PRO A 196 -17.50 2.13 14.29
N THR A 197 -18.63 1.53 14.70
CA THR A 197 -19.95 1.78 14.11
C THR A 197 -20.43 3.22 14.31
N ASP A 198 -19.94 3.93 15.33
CA ASP A 198 -20.16 5.38 15.52
C ASP A 198 -19.38 6.26 14.51
N LEU A 199 -18.44 5.67 13.75
CA LEU A 199 -17.55 6.29 12.77
C LEU A 199 -16.81 7.54 13.27
N ASN A 200 -16.67 7.70 14.59
CA ASN A 200 -16.03 8.85 15.21
C ASN A 200 -14.56 8.90 14.80
N ALA A 201 -14.19 9.87 13.95
CA ALA A 201 -12.86 9.92 13.35
C ALA A 201 -11.73 9.96 14.38
N LYS A 202 -11.88 10.73 15.47
CA LYS A 202 -10.88 10.80 16.54
C LYS A 202 -10.71 9.43 17.23
N LYS A 203 -11.80 8.77 17.61
CA LYS A 203 -11.79 7.44 18.24
C LYS A 203 -11.14 6.41 17.32
N THR A 204 -11.57 6.40 16.06
CA THR A 204 -11.17 5.43 15.03
C THR A 204 -9.67 5.53 14.73
N THR A 205 -9.17 6.73 14.42
CA THR A 205 -7.76 6.90 14.02
C THR A 205 -6.80 6.83 15.22
N THR A 206 -7.27 7.14 16.44
CA THR A 206 -6.55 6.85 17.68
C THR A 206 -6.38 5.35 17.89
N GLY A 207 -7.44 4.55 17.66
CA GLY A 207 -7.37 3.09 17.72
C GLY A 207 -6.38 2.51 16.70
N TYR A 208 -6.44 2.97 15.45
CA TYR A 208 -5.51 2.59 14.38
C TYR A 208 -4.06 2.91 14.74
N THR A 209 -3.79 4.15 15.18
CA THR A 209 -2.44 4.59 15.56
C THR A 209 -1.92 3.87 16.82
N LYS A 210 -2.82 3.46 17.73
CA LYS A 210 -2.47 2.62 18.88
C LYS A 210 -2.03 1.23 18.41
N ALA A 211 -2.76 0.59 17.50
CA ALA A 211 -2.44 -0.75 17.01
C ALA A 211 -1.07 -0.84 16.31
N LEU A 212 -0.65 0.22 15.60
CA LEU A 212 0.69 0.27 14.99
C LEU A 212 1.83 0.52 15.99
N LYS A 213 1.52 0.89 17.25
CA LYS A 213 2.50 1.32 18.27
C LYS A 213 3.65 0.32 18.52
N PRO A 214 3.46 -1.01 18.54
CA PRO A 214 4.56 -1.96 18.74
C PRO A 214 5.66 -1.82 17.67
N ALA A 215 5.27 -1.62 16.40
CA ALA A 215 6.19 -1.54 15.28
C ALA A 215 6.81 -0.13 15.07
N LEU A 216 6.17 0.95 15.53
CA LEU A 216 6.61 2.36 15.28
C LEU A 216 8.09 2.65 15.56
N LYS A 217 8.71 1.96 16.53
CA LYS A 217 10.14 2.14 16.88
C LYS A 217 11.07 1.65 15.78
N TYR A 218 10.67 0.57 15.10
CA TYR A 218 11.50 -0.18 14.14
C TYR A 218 11.07 0.06 12.69
N MET A 219 9.80 0.39 12.46
CA MET A 219 9.25 0.71 11.14
C MET A 219 8.71 2.15 11.14
N PRO A 220 9.58 3.18 11.10
CA PRO A 220 9.19 4.58 11.30
C PRO A 220 8.17 5.10 10.26
N ILE A 221 8.11 4.49 9.07
CA ILE A 221 7.13 4.84 8.02
C ILE A 221 5.66 4.66 8.44
N LEU A 222 5.40 3.86 9.48
CA LEU A 222 4.06 3.69 10.05
C LEU A 222 3.57 4.94 10.80
N LYS A 223 4.47 5.86 11.21
CA LYS A 223 4.09 7.13 11.84
C LYS A 223 3.37 8.08 10.86
N PRO A 224 3.93 8.45 9.68
CA PRO A 224 3.19 9.22 8.69
C PRO A 224 1.97 8.45 8.14
N LEU A 225 1.98 7.11 8.10
CA LEU A 225 0.79 6.32 7.76
C LEU A 225 -0.38 6.58 8.74
N GLY A 226 -0.09 6.66 10.05
CA GLY A 226 -1.05 7.05 11.08
C GLY A 226 -1.55 8.50 10.98
N SER A 227 -0.67 9.43 10.57
CA SER A 227 -1.07 10.83 10.33
C SER A 227 -1.96 10.95 9.10
N MET A 228 -1.58 10.36 7.96
CA MET A 228 -2.40 10.38 6.74
C MET A 228 -3.80 9.78 6.96
N CYS A 229 -3.90 8.63 7.65
CA CYS A 229 -5.19 8.05 8.07
C CYS A 229 -6.01 9.06 8.89
N THR A 230 -5.37 9.73 9.85
CA THR A 230 -6.00 10.74 10.70
C THR A 230 -6.48 11.95 9.91
N ASP A 231 -5.67 12.51 9.02
CA ASP A 231 -5.94 13.79 8.37
C ASP A 231 -6.79 13.66 7.09
N VAL A 232 -6.73 12.51 6.40
CA VAL A 232 -7.72 12.14 5.38
C VAL A 232 -9.08 11.93 6.03
N CYS A 233 -9.20 11.10 7.09
CA CYS A 233 -10.51 10.82 7.70
C CYS A 233 -11.13 12.05 8.40
N LYS A 234 -10.34 12.96 9.00
CA LYS A 234 -10.83 14.29 9.44
C LYS A 234 -11.33 15.15 8.27
N SER A 235 -10.72 15.05 7.10
CA SER A 235 -11.09 15.86 5.93
C SER A 235 -12.31 15.30 5.21
N LEU A 236 -12.49 13.97 5.26
CA LEU A 236 -13.72 13.28 4.86
C LEU A 236 -14.89 13.59 5.80
N ASP A 237 -14.73 13.49 7.14
CA ASP A 237 -15.76 13.87 8.12
C ASP A 237 -16.21 15.33 7.96
N ARG A 238 -15.26 16.27 7.83
CA ARG A 238 -15.59 17.68 7.54
C ARG A 238 -16.24 17.85 6.17
N GLY A 239 -15.75 17.14 5.16
CA GLY A 239 -16.22 17.25 3.78
C GLY A 239 -17.63 16.72 3.55
N MET A 240 -18.03 15.67 4.28
CA MET A 240 -19.33 15.02 4.21
C MET A 240 -20.41 15.63 5.13
N LYS A 241 -20.07 16.46 6.12
CA LYS A 241 -21.08 17.07 7.02
C LYS A 241 -22.24 17.81 6.34
N PRO A 242 -22.06 18.54 5.22
CA PRO A 242 -23.18 19.18 4.50
C PRO A 242 -23.81 18.27 3.42
N TYR A 243 -23.40 17.00 3.31
CA TYR A 243 -23.97 16.01 2.42
C TYR A 243 -24.64 14.91 3.25
N THR A 244 -25.54 14.14 2.62
CA THR A 244 -26.13 12.96 3.27
C THR A 244 -25.01 12.01 3.69
N ARG A 245 -24.87 11.73 4.99
CA ARG A 245 -23.77 10.91 5.50
C ARG A 245 -23.77 9.54 4.81
N HIS A 246 -22.67 9.22 4.11
CA HIS A 246 -22.39 7.87 3.61
C HIS A 246 -21.49 7.14 4.62
N PRO A 247 -22.05 6.41 5.62
CA PRO A 247 -21.25 5.69 6.61
C PRO A 247 -20.34 4.63 5.97
N GLU A 248 -20.83 4.02 4.89
CA GLU A 248 -20.11 3.05 4.05
C GLU A 248 -18.80 3.63 3.52
N SER A 249 -18.80 4.85 2.96
CA SER A 249 -17.59 5.48 2.42
C SER A 249 -16.52 5.78 3.47
N MET A 250 -16.91 6.05 4.72
CA MET A 250 -15.96 6.16 5.84
C MET A 250 -15.44 4.77 6.25
N SER A 251 -16.31 3.78 6.34
CA SER A 251 -15.94 2.40 6.69
C SER A 251 -15.00 1.76 5.66
N GLU A 252 -15.24 2.02 4.37
CA GLU A 252 -14.38 1.63 3.27
C GLU A 252 -13.00 2.30 3.39
N GLU A 253 -12.93 3.60 3.65
CA GLU A 253 -11.63 4.27 3.77
C GLU A 253 -10.85 3.82 5.01
N TYR A 254 -11.51 3.57 6.15
CA TYR A 254 -10.85 2.94 7.30
C TYR A 254 -10.33 1.53 6.96
N SER A 255 -11.08 0.77 6.16
CA SER A 255 -10.65 -0.53 5.63
C SER A 255 -9.50 -0.40 4.61
N ASN A 256 -9.42 0.71 3.87
CA ASN A 256 -8.28 1.05 3.02
C ASN A 256 -7.03 1.33 3.86
N TRP A 257 -7.13 2.10 4.95
CA TRP A 257 -6.00 2.38 5.84
C TRP A 257 -5.50 1.14 6.57
N ARG A 258 -6.40 0.24 7.00
CA ARG A 258 -6.01 -1.08 7.51
C ARG A 258 -5.28 -1.90 6.45
N ARG A 259 -5.81 -2.06 5.24
CA ARG A 259 -5.14 -2.81 4.15
C ARG A 259 -3.75 -2.25 3.76
N ARG A 260 -3.53 -0.94 3.92
CA ARG A 260 -2.19 -0.31 3.71
C ARG A 260 -1.21 -0.69 4.81
N ALA A 261 -1.68 -0.75 6.07
CA ALA A 261 -0.85 -1.19 7.20
C ALA A 261 -0.63 -2.70 7.22
N ASP A 262 -1.65 -3.52 6.93
CA ASP A 262 -1.54 -4.97 6.78
C ASP A 262 -0.47 -5.30 5.72
N PHE A 263 -0.54 -4.69 4.52
CA PHE A 263 0.47 -4.86 3.47
C PHE A 263 1.88 -4.41 3.92
N ALA A 264 2.00 -3.33 4.70
CA ALA A 264 3.29 -2.88 5.22
C ALA A 264 3.89 -3.91 6.20
N LEU A 265 3.10 -4.38 7.15
CA LEU A 265 3.52 -5.32 8.18
C LEU A 265 3.83 -6.70 7.58
N ASP A 266 3.03 -7.16 6.62
CA ASP A 266 3.18 -8.48 6.00
C ASP A 266 4.45 -8.57 5.14
N TYR A 267 4.67 -7.58 4.25
CA TYR A 267 5.93 -7.50 3.51
C TYR A 267 7.13 -7.33 4.44
N GLY A 268 6.95 -6.58 5.54
CA GLY A 268 7.98 -6.40 6.54
C GLY A 268 8.36 -7.69 7.26
N ILE A 269 7.38 -8.55 7.57
CA ILE A 269 7.58 -9.86 8.20
C ILE A 269 8.20 -10.85 7.20
N GLU A 270 7.75 -10.88 5.94
CA GLU A 270 8.32 -11.76 4.90
C GLU A 270 9.83 -11.51 4.73
N LEU A 271 10.24 -10.25 4.57
CA LEU A 271 11.65 -9.89 4.48
C LEU A 271 12.45 -10.31 5.72
N LEU A 272 11.92 -10.06 6.93
CA LEU A 272 12.60 -10.42 8.17
C LEU A 272 12.75 -11.93 8.33
N ASP A 273 11.73 -12.73 7.98
CA ASP A 273 11.79 -14.19 8.09
C ASP A 273 12.86 -14.78 7.16
N ILE A 274 13.05 -14.20 5.96
CA ILE A 274 14.14 -14.58 5.04
C ILE A 274 15.51 -14.20 5.62
N ALA A 275 15.65 -12.99 6.17
CA ALA A 275 16.90 -12.53 6.79
C ALA A 275 17.27 -13.33 8.05
N ILE A 276 16.28 -13.73 8.84
CA ILE A 276 16.43 -14.63 10.00
C ILE A 276 16.92 -16.00 9.53
N ALA A 277 16.27 -16.61 8.53
CA ALA A 277 16.66 -17.92 8.00
C ALA A 277 18.09 -17.92 7.41
N ARG A 278 18.53 -16.83 6.76
CA ARG A 278 19.94 -16.64 6.34
C ARG A 278 20.88 -16.70 7.56
N GLN A 279 20.61 -15.87 8.57
CA GLN A 279 21.49 -15.73 9.74
C GLN A 279 21.53 -17.02 10.60
N GLU A 280 20.42 -17.73 10.75
CA GLU A 280 20.35 -19.00 11.48
C GLU A 280 21.12 -20.12 10.76
N ALA A 281 21.05 -20.18 9.42
CA ALA A 281 21.86 -21.11 8.62
C ALA A 281 23.36 -20.80 8.72
N ASN A 282 23.75 -19.52 8.68
CA ASN A 282 25.15 -19.11 8.79
C ASN A 282 25.73 -19.43 10.18
N ALA A 283 24.99 -19.12 11.24
CA ALA A 283 25.37 -19.47 12.60
C ALA A 283 25.52 -20.99 12.83
N ALA A 284 24.76 -21.82 12.09
CA ALA A 284 24.89 -23.28 12.15
C ALA A 284 26.17 -23.81 11.48
N VAL A 285 26.59 -23.23 10.34
CA VAL A 285 27.87 -23.54 9.69
C VAL A 285 29.03 -23.10 10.58
N GLU A 286 28.99 -21.86 11.05
CA GLU A 286 29.96 -21.29 11.99
C GLU A 286 30.09 -22.08 13.31
N ALA A 287 29.07 -22.85 13.71
CA ALA A 287 29.08 -23.70 14.90
C ALA A 287 29.48 -25.16 14.61
N ALA A 288 29.62 -25.53 13.34
CA ALA A 288 30.23 -26.78 12.89
C ALA A 288 31.75 -26.61 12.76
N ASP A 289 32.22 -25.52 12.16
CA ASP A 289 33.66 -25.22 11.93
C ASP A 289 34.47 -24.99 13.23
N LYS A 290 33.79 -24.95 14.39
CA LYS A 290 34.37 -24.76 15.73
C LYS A 290 34.42 -26.05 16.57
N LYS A 291 34.30 -27.23 15.94
CA LYS A 291 34.26 -28.55 16.59
C LYS A 291 35.35 -29.50 16.07
#